data_AF-A0A8C9PB31-F1
#
_entry.id   AF-A0A8C9PB31-F1
#
_cell.length_a   1.000
_cell.length_b   1.000
_cell.length_c   1.000
_cell.angle_alpha   90.00
_cell.angle_beta   90.00
_cell.angle_gamma   90.00
#
_symmetry.space_group_name_H-M   'P 1'
#
loop_
_entity.id
_entity.type
_entity.pdbx_description
1 polymer ?
#
loop_
_entity_poly.entity_id
_entity_poly.type
_entity_poly.pdbx_seq_one_letter_code
_entity_poly.pdbx_strand_id
1 'polypeptide(L)'
;MPRTARPNEEVSVKLELRTELRECMVRAQLRSNVRMKGHFNQKFTGCLCEDNPFTFFWDFYNTAKIAILIDVINEKDICDDISVVPNEGNQQYIVRTLFIH
;
A
#
# COMPACT_ATOMS: atom_id res chain seq x y z
N MET A 1 -1.22 10.82 4.72
CA MET A 1 -0.42 10.59 5.94
C MET A 1 0.19 11.91 6.40
N PRO A 2 0.32 12.15 7.72
CA PRO A 2 1.02 13.32 8.24
C PRO A 2 2.52 13.28 7.89
N ARG A 3 3.17 14.45 7.86
CA ARG A 3 4.64 14.54 7.71
C ARG A 3 5.36 14.44 9.05
N THR A 4 4.66 14.74 10.14
CA THR A 4 5.18 14.82 11.50
C THR A 4 4.19 14.17 12.46
N ALA A 5 4.67 13.47 13.49
CA ALA A 5 3.85 12.98 14.61
C ALA A 5 4.65 13.04 15.93
N ARG A 6 4.01 12.86 17.08
CA ARG A 6 4.66 12.84 18.40
C ARG A 6 5.14 11.42 18.76
N PRO A 7 6.10 11.28 19.68
CA PRO A 7 6.47 9.98 20.22
C PRO A 7 5.23 9.24 20.75
N ASN A 8 5.09 7.98 20.36
CA ASN A 8 3.95 7.11 20.71
C ASN A 8 2.58 7.60 20.21
N GLU A 9 2.53 8.56 19.28
CA GLU A 9 1.30 8.89 18.57
C GLU A 9 0.99 7.80 17.53
N GLU A 10 -0.28 7.42 17.42
CA GLU A 10 -0.75 6.53 16.37
C GLU A 10 -0.79 7.28 15.04
N VAL A 11 -0.19 6.69 14.02
CA VAL A 11 -0.16 7.25 12.67
C VAL A 11 -0.93 6.36 11.72
N SER A 12 -1.91 6.96 11.05
CA SER A 12 -2.70 6.30 10.01
C SER A 12 -2.20 6.67 8.62
N VAL A 13 -1.90 5.64 7.82
CA VAL A 13 -1.65 5.75 6.38
C VAL A 13 -2.88 5.26 5.64
N LYS A 14 -3.57 6.20 4.97
CA LYS A 14 -4.60 5.93 3.97
C LYS A 14 -3.98 5.95 2.59
N LEU A 15 -4.04 4.83 1.87
CA LEU A 15 -3.64 4.71 0.47
C LEU A 15 -4.87 4.41 -0.37
N GLU A 16 -5.28 5.36 -1.20
CA GLU A 16 -6.34 5.17 -2.18
C GLU A 16 -5.69 4.86 -3.53
N LEU A 17 -6.08 3.73 -4.12
CA LEU A 17 -5.64 3.31 -5.44
C LEU A 17 -6.80 3.41 -6.42
N ARG A 18 -6.47 3.89 -7.62
CA ARG A 18 -7.37 3.99 -8.75
C ARG A 18 -6.63 3.47 -9.98
N THR A 19 -7.37 2.93 -10.93
CA THR A 19 -6.83 2.40 -12.18
C THR A 19 -7.76 2.80 -13.32
N GLU A 20 -7.18 2.96 -14.51
CA GLU A 20 -7.93 3.06 -15.78
C GLU A 20 -7.94 1.71 -16.52
N LEU A 21 -7.29 0.69 -15.95
CA LEU A 21 -7.29 -0.67 -16.46
C LEU A 21 -8.53 -1.39 -15.93
N ARG A 22 -9.22 -2.14 -16.80
CA ARG A 22 -10.47 -2.83 -16.46
C ARG A 22 -10.35 -3.69 -15.20
N GLU A 23 -9.32 -4.54 -15.12
CA GLU A 23 -9.13 -5.48 -14.01
C GLU A 23 -7.64 -5.72 -13.75
N CYS A 24 -7.16 -5.33 -12.58
CA CYS A 24 -5.80 -5.65 -12.11
C CYS A 24 -5.84 -6.12 -10.67
N MET A 25 -5.02 -7.09 -10.33
CA MET A 25 -4.78 -7.44 -8.93
C MET A 25 -3.55 -6.69 -8.41
N VAL A 26 -3.69 -6.06 -7.26
CA VAL A 26 -2.62 -5.27 -6.63
C VAL A 26 -2.30 -5.78 -5.23
N ARG A 27 -1.01 -5.75 -4.89
CA ARG A 27 -0.51 -5.96 -3.55
C ARG A 27 0.13 -4.69 -3.03
N ALA A 28 -0.36 -4.18 -1.91
CA ALA A 28 0.20 -3.02 -1.24
C ALA A 28 0.87 -3.42 0.08
N GLN A 29 2.05 -2.86 0.33
CA GLN A 29 2.81 -3.08 1.56
C GLN A 29 3.62 -1.84 1.95
N LEU A 30 3.88 -1.68 3.24
CA LEU A 30 4.80 -0.68 3.75
C LEU A 30 6.19 -1.27 3.98
N ARG A 31 7.22 -0.47 3.71
CA ARG A 31 8.61 -0.73 4.09
C ARG A 31 9.10 0.42 4.94
N SER A 32 9.93 0.11 5.92
CA SER A 32 10.55 1.10 6.80
C SER A 32 12.06 0.92 6.83
N ASN A 33 12.78 2.00 7.11
CA ASN A 33 14.21 1.94 7.41
C ASN A 33 14.51 1.34 8.79
N VAL A 34 13.51 1.19 9.64
CA VAL A 34 13.61 0.58 10.98
C VAL A 34 12.66 -0.60 11.12
N ARG A 35 12.87 -1.44 12.14
CA ARG A 35 12.00 -2.57 12.41
C ARG A 35 10.69 -2.10 13.03
N MET A 36 9.62 -2.19 12.27
CA MET A 36 8.25 -1.91 12.74
C MET A 36 7.58 -3.19 13.24
N LYS A 37 6.64 -3.06 14.17
CA LYS A 37 5.84 -4.18 14.70
C LYS A 37 4.36 -3.98 14.37
N GLY A 38 3.59 -5.06 14.47
CA GLY A 38 2.13 -5.02 14.32
C GLY A 38 1.67 -4.78 12.88
N HIS A 39 0.55 -4.08 12.74
CA HIS A 39 -0.17 -3.87 11.48
C HIS A 39 0.67 -3.19 10.39
N PHE A 40 1.74 -2.46 10.73
CA PHE A 40 2.66 -1.89 9.73
C PHE A 40 3.14 -2.91 8.70
N ASN A 41 3.44 -4.15 9.13
CA ASN A 41 3.98 -5.18 8.25
C ASN A 41 2.91 -5.95 7.46
N GLN A 42 1.64 -5.58 7.62
CA GLN A 42 0.54 -6.20 6.90
C GLN A 42 0.66 -5.90 5.41
N LYS A 43 0.55 -6.95 4.62
CA LYS A 43 0.41 -6.87 3.17
C LYS A 43 -1.06 -7.02 2.86
N PHE A 44 -1.56 -6.14 2.02
CA PHE A 44 -2.91 -6.24 1.53
C PHE A 44 -2.86 -6.60 0.05
N THR A 45 -3.71 -7.53 -0.34
CA THR A 45 -3.93 -7.89 -1.74
C THR A 45 -5.40 -7.67 -2.04
N GLY A 46 -5.70 -7.10 -3.19
CA GLY A 46 -7.07 -6.88 -3.62
C GLY A 46 -7.18 -6.70 -5.12
N CYS A 47 -8.40 -6.87 -5.62
CA CYS A 47 -8.77 -6.57 -7.00
C CYS A 47 -9.03 -5.08 -7.12
N LEU A 48 -8.32 -4.43 -8.03
CA LEU A 48 -8.47 -3.03 -8.38
C LEU A 48 -9.10 -2.95 -9.76
N CYS A 49 -10.36 -2.52 -9.80
CA CYS A 49 -11.13 -2.30 -11.02
C CYS A 49 -11.40 -0.80 -11.19
N GLU A 50 -11.67 -0.36 -12.42
CA GLU A 50 -11.91 1.05 -12.75
C GLU A 50 -13.06 1.67 -11.92
N ASP A 51 -14.11 0.89 -11.69
CA ASP A 51 -15.33 1.26 -10.96
C ASP A 51 -15.27 0.97 -9.45
N ASN A 52 -14.25 0.23 -9.00
CA ASN A 52 -14.07 -0.15 -7.60
C ASN A 52 -12.68 0.26 -7.07
N PRO A 53 -12.49 1.55 -6.74
CA PRO A 53 -11.23 2.01 -6.18
C PRO A 53 -10.99 1.38 -4.80
N PHE A 54 -9.77 0.90 -4.59
CA PHE A 54 -9.43 0.22 -3.34
C PHE A 54 -8.70 1.17 -2.38
N THR A 55 -9.09 1.16 -1.11
CA THR A 55 -8.39 1.92 -0.07
C THR A 55 -7.78 0.99 0.97
N PHE A 56 -6.48 1.12 1.19
CA PHE A 56 -5.75 0.43 2.24
C PHE A 56 -5.48 1.36 3.43
N PHE A 57 -5.53 0.78 4.62
CA PHE A 57 -5.26 1.46 5.88
C PHE A 57 -4.19 0.72 6.66
N TRP A 58 -3.20 1.46 7.16
CA TRP A 58 -2.26 0.97 8.16
C TRP A 58 -2.24 1.94 9.32
N ASP A 59 -2.38 1.40 10.52
CA ASP A 59 -2.20 2.12 11.77
C ASP A 59 -0.98 1.56 12.49
N PHE A 60 -0.06 2.44 12.88
CA PHE A 60 1.15 2.05 13.57
C PHE A 60 1.71 3.19 14.43
N TYR A 61 2.58 2.79 15.34
CA TYR A 61 3.35 3.68 16.21
C TYR A 61 4.81 3.70 15.71
N ASN A 62 5.54 4.77 16.06
CA ASN A 62 7.00 4.99 15.85
C ASN A 62 7.43 5.87 14.66
N THR A 63 8.64 6.45 14.80
CA THR A 63 9.35 7.21 13.77
C THR A 63 9.94 6.31 12.70
N ALA A 64 9.66 6.60 11.44
CA ALA A 64 10.23 5.85 10.32
C ALA A 64 10.23 6.65 9.02
N LYS A 65 11.26 6.43 8.20
CA LYS A 65 11.15 6.66 6.76
C LYS A 65 10.37 5.50 6.18
N ILE A 66 9.26 5.78 5.49
CA ILE A 66 8.33 4.76 5.00
C ILE A 66 8.31 4.79 3.48
N ALA A 67 8.30 3.62 2.86
CA ALA A 67 7.99 3.47 1.46
C ALA A 67 6.71 2.65 1.32
N ILE A 68 5.81 3.13 0.49
CA ILE A 68 4.62 2.39 0.04
C ILE A 68 5.03 1.68 -1.24
N LEU A 69 4.93 0.36 -1.26
CA LEU A 69 5.17 -0.46 -2.44
C LEU A 69 3.84 -1.03 -2.91
N ILE A 70 3.59 -0.93 -4.21
CA ILE A 70 2.40 -1.42 -4.88
C ILE A 70 2.88 -2.30 -6.03
N ASP A 71 2.57 -3.58 -5.95
CA ASP A 71 2.92 -4.57 -6.96
C ASP A 71 1.64 -5.00 -7.69
N VAL A 72 1.61 -4.89 -9.02
CA VAL A 72 0.59 -5.51 -9.87
C VAL A 72 0.99 -6.96 -10.05
N ILE A 73 0.16 -7.86 -9.52
CA ILE A 73 0.47 -9.29 -9.42
C ILE A 73 -0.51 -10.13 -10.24
N ASN A 74 -0.15 -11.39 -10.50
CA ASN A 74 -1.01 -12.39 -11.11
C ASN A 74 -1.01 -13.67 -10.25
N GLU A 75 -2.02 -13.80 -9.40
CA GLU A 75 -2.28 -14.88 -8.46
C GLU A 75 -3.73 -15.28 -8.71
N LYS A 76 -3.95 -16.58 -8.80
CA LYS A 76 -5.28 -17.15 -9.04
C LYS A 76 -6.13 -17.03 -7.77
N ASP A 77 -7.44 -17.11 -7.94
CA ASP A 77 -8.42 -17.23 -6.85
C ASP A 77 -8.50 -16.01 -5.90
N ILE A 78 -8.04 -14.83 -6.36
CA ILE A 78 -8.19 -13.56 -5.64
C ILE A 78 -9.29 -12.69 -6.27
N CYS A 79 -9.33 -12.63 -7.60
CA CYS A 79 -10.35 -11.95 -8.38
C CYS A 79 -11.19 -12.97 -9.13
N ASP A 80 -12.50 -12.75 -9.18
CA ASP A 80 -13.45 -13.63 -9.88
C ASP A 80 -13.26 -13.60 -11.41
N ASP A 81 -12.71 -12.50 -11.95
CA ASP A 81 -12.55 -12.23 -13.38
C ASP A 81 -11.07 -12.24 -13.88
N ILE A 82 -10.87 -11.91 -15.16
CA ILE A 82 -9.58 -12.00 -15.88
C ILE A 82 -8.66 -10.84 -15.45
N SER A 83 -7.76 -11.13 -14.50
CA SER A 83 -6.73 -10.16 -14.11
C SER A 83 -5.71 -9.91 -15.23
N VAL A 84 -5.50 -8.64 -15.57
CA VAL A 84 -4.51 -8.20 -16.56
C VAL A 84 -3.27 -7.65 -15.84
N VAL A 85 -2.07 -8.02 -16.32
CA VAL A 85 -0.81 -7.45 -15.86
C VAL A 85 -0.16 -6.67 -17.01
N PRO A 86 0.19 -5.38 -16.81
CA PRO A 86 0.94 -4.62 -17.80
C PRO A 86 2.28 -5.27 -18.16
N ASN A 87 2.68 -5.19 -19.43
CA ASN A 87 3.98 -5.68 -19.90
C ASN A 87 5.15 -4.91 -19.26
N GLU A 88 4.93 -3.66 -18.83
CA GLU A 88 5.88 -2.80 -18.14
C GLU A 88 5.20 -2.04 -16.99
N GLY A 89 5.95 -1.64 -15.97
CA GLY A 89 5.41 -0.83 -14.87
C GLY A 89 4.54 -1.60 -13.87
N ASN A 90 4.69 -2.92 -13.80
CA ASN A 90 4.01 -3.81 -12.86
C ASN A 90 4.40 -3.59 -11.39
N GLN A 91 5.40 -2.77 -11.09
CA GLN A 91 5.76 -2.37 -9.74
C GLN A 91 5.84 -0.85 -9.65
N GLN A 92 5.13 -0.30 -8.68
CA GLN A 92 5.07 1.13 -8.39
C GLN A 92 5.47 1.36 -6.92
N TYR A 93 6.19 2.44 -6.65
CA TYR A 93 6.54 2.79 -5.27
C TYR A 93 6.47 4.30 -5.03
N ILE A 94 6.06 4.65 -3.81
CA ILE A 94 6.01 6.02 -3.33
C ILE A 94 6.77 6.08 -2.00
N VAL A 95 7.83 6.88 -1.94
CA VAL A 95 8.61 7.08 -0.71
C VAL A 95 8.14 8.33 0.01
N ARG A 96 7.88 8.22 1.31
CA ARG A 96 7.44 9.33 2.19
C ARG A 96 8.17 9.24 3.53
N THR A 97 8.74 10.35 3.99
CA THR A 97 9.36 10.39 5.32
C THR A 97 8.35 10.90 6.35
N LEU A 98 8.20 10.16 7.46
CA LEU A 98 7.49 10.61 8.65
C LEU A 98 8.53 11.01 9.70
N PHE A 99 8.52 12.27 10.10
CA PHE A 99 9.36 12.79 11.18
C PHE A 99 8.62 12.67 12.51
N ILE A 100 9.32 12.36 13.59
CA ILE A 100 8.74 12.42 14.94
C ILE A 100 9.41 13.56 15.70
N HIS A 101 8.62 14.39 16.36
CA HIS A 101 9.06 15.54 17.14
C HIS A 101 8.67 15.40 18.61
#